data_AF-A0A838F7V6-F1
#
_entry.id   AF-A0A838F7V6-F1
#
_cell.length_a   1.000
_cell.length_b   1.000
_cell.length_c   1.000
_cell.angle_alpha   90.00
_cell.angle_beta   90.00
_cell.angle_gamma   90.00
#
_symmetry.space_group_name_H-M   'P 1'
#
loop_
_entity.id
_entity.type
_entity.pdbx_description
1 polymer ?
#
loop_
_entity_poly.entity_id
_entity_poly.type
_entity_poly.pdbx_seq_one_letter_code
_entity_poly.pdbx_strand_id
1 'polypeptide(L)'
;MGTHLPLELEKNEDGEKFLWGHLSRANPQWKSFKDNDEVMAIFLGPHTYNSSSWYDHVNVPTWNYIAVPMYGKVKIAEGEKLREMLKPGVYEAVSQKPVSVHTMPDAYVQKEMKGIVGFEIAIERIEAKWKLSKNRDAANYQQIISELEKLNNFNAQQIAAEMSKRRDIESIK
;
A
#
# COMPACT_ATOMS: atom_id res chain seq x y z
N MET A 1 7.52 14.99 -6.35
CA MET A 1 7.48 13.84 -7.28
C MET A 1 7.04 12.62 -6.51
N GLY A 2 6.23 11.74 -7.10
CA GLY A 2 5.83 10.46 -6.50
C GLY A 2 6.20 9.31 -7.42
N THR A 3 6.56 8.17 -6.83
CA THR A 3 6.85 6.91 -7.55
C THR A 3 6.00 5.82 -6.94
N HIS A 4 5.33 5.03 -7.79
CA HIS A 4 4.72 3.77 -7.38
C HIS A 4 5.82 2.72 -7.28
N LEU A 5 6.02 2.16 -6.09
CA LEU A 5 6.98 1.10 -5.83
C LEU A 5 6.52 0.24 -4.64
N PRO A 6 6.99 -1.01 -4.52
CA PRO A 6 6.72 -1.85 -3.36
C PRO A 6 7.39 -1.32 -2.10
N LEU A 7 6.62 -1.18 -1.03
CA LEU A 7 7.12 -0.88 0.32
C LEU A 7 6.71 -2.01 1.25
N GLU A 8 7.64 -2.44 2.08
CA GLU A 8 7.40 -3.45 3.11
C GLU A 8 7.36 -2.82 4.49
N LEU A 9 6.45 -3.33 5.33
CA LEU A 9 6.32 -2.90 6.72
C LEU A 9 7.14 -3.82 7.61
N GLU A 10 8.11 -3.25 8.33
CA GLU A 10 8.94 -3.97 9.28
C GLU A 10 8.92 -3.32 10.66
N LYS A 11 9.54 -4.02 11.62
CA LYS A 11 9.71 -3.57 12.99
C LYS A 11 11.17 -3.73 13.40
N ASN A 12 11.72 -2.73 14.07
CA ASN A 12 13.05 -2.85 14.67
C ASN A 12 12.98 -3.62 16.01
N GLU A 13 14.14 -3.78 16.66
CA GLU A 13 14.27 -4.48 17.95
C GLU A 13 13.42 -3.83 19.07
N ASP A 14 13.26 -2.51 19.00
CA ASP A 14 12.43 -1.72 19.94
C ASP A 14 10.93 -1.79 19.62
N GLY A 15 10.54 -2.48 18.53
CA GLY A 15 9.16 -2.65 18.09
C GLY A 15 8.59 -1.47 17.29
N GLU A 16 9.41 -0.47 16.97
CA GLU A 16 9.05 0.68 16.14
C GLU A 16 8.84 0.24 14.69
N LYS A 17 7.76 0.73 14.08
CA LYS A 17 7.39 0.37 12.71
C LYS A 17 8.04 1.31 11.71
N PHE A 18 8.59 0.74 10.65
CA PHE A 18 9.10 1.49 9.52
C PHE A 18 8.69 0.83 8.21
N LEU A 19 8.58 1.64 7.16
CA LEU A 19 8.49 1.14 5.80
C LEU A 19 9.88 1.07 5.21
N TRP A 20 10.19 0.07 4.42
CA TRP A 20 11.42 0.07 3.62
C TRP A 20 11.14 -0.27 2.16
N GLY A 21 12.04 0.20 1.29
CA GLY A 21 12.01 -0.08 -0.13
C GLY A 21 13.28 0.41 -0.80
N HIS A 22 13.30 0.36 -2.12
CA HIS A 22 14.42 0.90 -2.89
C HIS A 22 13.96 1.54 -4.19
N LEU A 23 14.75 2.49 -4.67
CA LEU A 23 14.60 3.14 -5.96
C LEU A 23 15.77 2.76 -6.87
N SER A 24 15.53 2.70 -8.18
CA SER A 24 16.64 2.74 -9.14
C SER A 24 17.42 4.05 -8.98
N ARG A 25 18.76 4.01 -9.07
CA ARG A 25 19.59 5.23 -9.11
C ARG A 25 19.25 6.15 -10.29
N ALA A 26 18.64 5.62 -11.35
CA ALA A 26 18.16 6.41 -12.48
C ALA A 26 16.90 7.25 -12.15
N ASN A 27 16.11 6.85 -11.15
CA ASN A 27 14.95 7.61 -10.72
C ASN A 27 15.42 8.83 -9.90
N PRO A 28 15.20 10.08 -10.34
CA PRO A 28 15.73 11.25 -9.65
C PRO A 28 15.10 11.49 -8.27
N GLN A 29 14.07 10.74 -7.85
CA GLN A 29 13.37 10.96 -6.57
C GLN A 29 14.29 10.78 -5.39
N TRP A 30 15.20 9.80 -5.43
CA TRP A 30 16.12 9.54 -4.32
C TRP A 30 17.00 10.75 -4.01
N LYS A 31 17.29 11.62 -5.00
CA LYS A 31 18.07 12.86 -4.80
C LYS A 31 17.32 13.92 -3.99
N SER A 32 15.99 13.78 -3.88
CA SER A 32 15.16 14.66 -3.07
C SER A 32 15.03 14.21 -1.61
N PHE A 33 15.47 12.98 -1.29
CA PHE A 33 15.48 12.49 0.09
C PHE A 33 16.62 13.16 0.85
N LYS A 34 16.27 14.10 1.72
CA LYS A 34 17.19 14.58 2.76
C LYS A 34 16.92 13.80 4.03
N ASP A 35 17.98 13.57 4.79
CA ASP A 35 17.89 12.80 6.02
C ASP A 35 16.88 13.45 6.99
N ASN A 36 15.91 12.66 7.45
CA ASN A 36 14.81 13.07 8.32
C ASN A 36 13.79 14.07 7.72
N ASP A 37 13.72 14.20 6.39
CA ASP A 37 12.59 14.90 5.76
C ASP A 37 11.28 14.10 5.95
N GLU A 38 10.17 14.82 6.11
CA GLU A 38 8.84 14.19 6.11
C GLU A 38 8.46 13.76 4.69
N VAL A 39 8.06 12.51 4.55
CA VAL A 39 7.53 11.93 3.31
C VAL A 39 6.18 11.28 3.56
N MET A 40 5.43 11.05 2.48
CA MET A 40 4.14 10.36 2.51
C MET A 40 4.20 9.13 1.59
N ALA A 41 3.91 7.95 2.16
CA ALA A 41 3.63 6.73 1.42
C ALA A 41 2.11 6.51 1.37
N ILE A 42 1.55 6.25 0.19
CA ILE A 42 0.11 5.98 0.03
C ILE A 42 -0.09 4.55 -0.43
N PHE A 43 -0.74 3.74 0.41
CA PHE A 43 -1.23 2.42 0.01
C PHE A 43 -2.66 2.54 -0.48
N LEU A 44 -2.87 2.24 -1.75
CA LEU A 44 -4.19 2.27 -2.38
C LEU A 44 -4.82 0.88 -2.28
N GLY A 45 -5.97 0.81 -1.62
CA GLY A 45 -6.81 -0.38 -1.57
C GLY A 45 -7.78 -0.43 -2.76
N PRO A 46 -8.77 -1.33 -2.70
CA PRO A 46 -9.77 -1.43 -3.75
C PRO A 46 -10.59 -0.14 -3.86
N HIS A 47 -11.08 0.14 -5.05
CA HIS A 47 -11.89 1.32 -5.36
C HIS A 47 -12.81 1.08 -6.56
N THR A 48 -14.02 1.61 -6.53
CA THR A 48 -15.01 1.41 -7.60
C THR A 48 -15.95 2.60 -7.72
N TYR A 49 -16.47 2.81 -8.92
CA TYR A 49 -17.52 3.78 -9.18
C TYR A 49 -18.88 3.21 -8.78
N ASN A 50 -19.68 4.05 -8.12
CA ASN A 50 -21.07 3.77 -7.79
C ASN A 50 -22.00 4.57 -8.69
N SER A 51 -22.77 3.87 -9.53
CA SER A 51 -23.73 4.50 -10.43
C SER A 51 -24.93 5.04 -9.67
N SER A 52 -25.39 6.24 -10.05
CA SER A 52 -26.66 6.79 -9.57
C SER A 52 -27.88 5.97 -10.02
N SER A 53 -27.75 5.13 -11.05
CA SER A 53 -28.85 4.29 -11.54
C SER A 53 -29.21 3.13 -10.60
N TRP A 54 -28.42 2.89 -9.55
CA TRP A 54 -28.66 1.82 -8.59
C TRP A 54 -29.56 2.24 -7.42
N TYR A 55 -29.81 3.54 -7.25
CA TYR A 55 -30.64 4.06 -6.18
C TYR A 55 -32.11 4.10 -6.60
N ASP A 56 -33.00 4.03 -5.62
CA ASP A 56 -34.45 4.20 -5.79
C ASP A 56 -34.90 5.67 -5.92
N HIS A 57 -33.95 6.62 -5.85
CA HIS A 57 -34.17 8.06 -5.94
C HIS A 57 -33.02 8.77 -6.66
N VAL A 58 -33.20 10.06 -6.98
CA VAL A 58 -32.14 10.89 -7.59
C VAL A 58 -30.96 11.02 -6.63
N ASN A 59 -29.78 10.60 -7.09
CA ASN A 59 -28.55 10.69 -6.32
C ASN A 59 -27.37 11.13 -7.20
N VAL A 60 -26.32 11.65 -6.58
CA VAL A 60 -25.08 11.97 -7.29
C VAL A 60 -24.19 10.73 -7.40
N PRO A 61 -23.53 10.53 -8.56
CA PRO A 61 -22.60 9.43 -8.69
C PRO A 61 -21.34 9.67 -7.85
N THR A 62 -20.70 8.60 -7.39
CA THR A 62 -19.54 8.71 -6.49
C THR A 62 -18.61 7.53 -6.64
N TRP A 63 -17.42 7.63 -6.07
CA TRP A 63 -16.53 6.49 -5.86
C TRP A 63 -16.60 5.99 -4.41
N ASN A 64 -16.50 4.68 -4.26
CA ASN A 64 -16.07 4.04 -3.02
C ASN A 64 -14.58 3.69 -3.15
N TYR A 65 -13.81 3.83 -2.07
CA TYR A 65 -12.37 3.54 -2.05
C TYR A 65 -11.86 3.27 -0.64
N ILE A 66 -10.72 2.62 -0.56
CA ILE A 66 -9.91 2.46 0.66
C ILE A 66 -8.50 2.96 0.36
N ALA A 67 -7.94 3.80 1.22
CA ALA A 67 -6.57 4.27 1.10
C ALA A 67 -5.94 4.45 2.49
N VAL A 68 -4.64 4.18 2.59
CA VAL A 68 -3.87 4.39 3.82
C VAL A 68 -2.64 5.24 3.50
N PRO A 69 -2.77 6.57 3.55
CA PRO A 69 -1.63 7.46 3.72
C PRO A 69 -0.88 7.18 5.03
N MET A 70 0.43 7.07 4.94
CA MET A 70 1.37 6.99 6.06
C MET A 70 2.40 8.11 5.90
N TYR A 71 2.64 8.86 6.96
CA TYR A 71 3.63 9.92 7.03
C TYR A 71 4.76 9.50 7.95
N GLY A 72 5.98 9.91 7.60
CA GLY A 72 7.14 9.55 8.39
C GLY A 72 8.43 10.18 7.89
N LYS A 73 9.53 9.86 8.57
CA LYS A 73 10.86 10.41 8.30
C LYS A 73 11.67 9.48 7.44
N VAL A 74 12.14 9.96 6.28
CA VAL A 74 12.94 9.15 5.36
C VAL A 74 14.42 9.16 5.74
N LYS A 75 15.06 8.00 5.62
CA LYS A 75 16.53 7.83 5.69
C LYS A 75 17.02 6.95 4.56
N ILE A 76 18.17 7.29 4.00
CA ILE A 76 18.83 6.48 2.98
C ILE A 76 19.50 5.26 3.63
N ALA A 77 19.36 4.10 3.00
CA ALA A 77 20.02 2.86 3.37
C ALA A 77 20.97 2.41 2.24
N GLU A 78 22.24 2.21 2.59
CA GLU A 78 23.30 1.78 1.67
C GLU A 78 24.15 0.66 2.32
N GLY A 79 25.04 0.05 1.54
CA GLY A 79 25.98 -0.96 2.04
C GLY A 79 25.26 -2.18 2.63
N GLU A 80 25.74 -2.64 3.79
CA GLU A 80 25.20 -3.85 4.42
C GLU A 80 23.73 -3.69 4.82
N LYS A 81 23.31 -2.49 5.26
CA LYS A 81 21.91 -2.22 5.60
C LYS A 81 20.99 -2.41 4.39
N LEU A 82 21.40 -1.92 3.22
CA LEU A 82 20.66 -2.19 1.97
C LEU A 82 20.63 -3.69 1.65
N ARG A 83 21.74 -4.40 1.83
CA ARG A 83 21.80 -5.84 1.57
C ARG A 83 20.86 -6.63 2.47
N GLU A 84 20.81 -6.31 3.76
CA GLU A 84 19.91 -6.92 4.73
C GLU A 84 18.43 -6.64 4.43
N MET A 85 18.14 -5.49 3.81
CA MET A 85 16.79 -5.17 3.34
C MET A 85 16.39 -5.98 2.11
N LEU A 86 17.32 -6.40 1.23
CA LEU A 86 17.01 -7.19 0.01
C LEU A 86 16.61 -8.65 0.28
N LYS A 87 15.98 -8.93 1.42
CA LYS A 87 15.47 -10.26 1.74
C LYS A 87 14.34 -10.60 0.76
N PRO A 88 14.33 -11.82 0.20
CA PRO A 88 13.29 -12.25 -0.72
C PRO A 88 11.89 -12.39 -0.07
N GLY A 89 11.85 -12.42 1.27
CA GLY A 89 10.62 -12.36 2.06
C GLY A 89 9.63 -13.49 1.75
N VAL A 90 8.34 -13.16 1.89
CA VAL A 90 7.22 -14.07 1.58
C VAL A 90 7.06 -14.34 0.08
N TYR A 91 7.67 -13.52 -0.78
CA TYR A 91 7.46 -13.57 -2.23
C TYR A 91 8.16 -14.76 -2.88
N GLU A 92 9.38 -15.10 -2.43
CA GLU A 92 10.08 -16.31 -2.90
C GLU A 92 9.62 -17.58 -2.18
N ALA A 93 8.95 -17.47 -1.03
CA ALA A 93 8.57 -18.63 -0.22
C ALA A 93 7.62 -19.61 -0.95
N VAL A 94 6.85 -19.11 -1.92
CA VAL A 94 5.94 -19.91 -2.76
C VAL A 94 6.59 -20.42 -4.05
N SER A 95 7.84 -20.02 -4.32
CA SER A 95 8.59 -20.45 -5.50
C SER A 95 9.00 -21.92 -5.37
N GLN A 96 8.95 -22.66 -6.48
CA GLN A 96 9.48 -24.03 -6.52
C GLN A 96 11.00 -24.08 -6.31
N LYS A 97 11.70 -22.97 -6.61
CA LYS A 97 13.14 -22.83 -6.44
C LYS A 97 13.43 -21.45 -5.84
N PRO A 98 13.21 -21.27 -4.52
CA PRO A 98 13.42 -20.00 -3.86
C PRO A 98 14.87 -19.54 -4.01
N VAL A 99 15.07 -18.27 -4.34
CA VAL A 99 16.39 -17.65 -4.39
C VAL A 99 16.55 -16.63 -3.28
N SER A 100 17.77 -16.48 -2.80
CA SER A 100 18.11 -15.46 -1.80
C SER A 100 19.32 -14.67 -2.22
N VAL A 101 19.31 -13.37 -1.95
CA VAL A 101 20.47 -12.49 -2.15
C VAL A 101 21.69 -12.97 -1.35
N HIS A 102 21.46 -13.71 -0.25
CA HIS A 102 22.52 -14.30 0.57
C HIS A 102 23.11 -15.58 -0.03
N THR A 103 22.44 -16.20 -1.01
CA THR A 103 22.95 -17.38 -1.72
C THR A 103 23.62 -17.05 -3.05
N MET A 104 23.57 -15.79 -3.47
CA MET A 104 24.18 -15.30 -4.71
C MET A 104 25.65 -14.95 -4.50
N PRO A 105 26.50 -14.99 -5.55
CA PRO A 105 27.89 -14.54 -5.44
C PRO A 105 27.98 -13.08 -4.98
N ASP A 106 28.78 -12.80 -3.94
CA ASP A 106 28.89 -11.47 -3.34
C ASP A 106 29.25 -10.38 -4.36
N ALA A 107 30.20 -10.66 -5.26
CA ALA A 107 30.61 -9.71 -6.30
C ALA A 107 29.45 -9.33 -7.24
N TYR A 108 28.53 -10.26 -7.48
CA TYR A 108 27.34 -10.02 -8.29
C TYR A 108 26.34 -9.13 -7.53
N VAL A 109 26.03 -9.48 -6.29
CA VAL A 109 25.13 -8.69 -5.43
C VAL A 109 25.63 -7.26 -5.26
N GLN A 110 26.91 -7.07 -4.95
CA GLN A 110 27.52 -5.76 -4.79
C GLN A 110 27.50 -4.94 -6.09
N LYS A 111 27.58 -5.59 -7.26
CA LYS A 111 27.45 -4.92 -8.55
C LYS A 111 26.03 -4.42 -8.76
N GLU A 112 25.02 -5.27 -8.54
CA GLU A 112 23.61 -4.92 -8.75
C GLU A 112 23.11 -3.88 -7.73
N MET A 113 23.57 -3.95 -6.48
CA MET A 113 23.25 -2.96 -5.45
C MET A 113 23.69 -1.54 -5.82
N LYS A 114 24.72 -1.36 -6.65
CA LYS A 114 25.11 -0.03 -7.16
C LYS A 114 24.04 0.60 -8.04
N GLY A 115 23.13 -0.20 -8.62
CA GLY A 115 22.03 0.25 -9.45
C GLY A 115 20.84 0.83 -8.68
N ILE A 116 20.81 0.67 -7.35
CA ILE A 116 19.67 1.06 -6.51
C ILE A 116 20.10 1.93 -5.32
N VAL A 117 19.10 2.56 -4.69
CA VAL A 117 19.22 3.31 -3.44
C VAL A 117 18.13 2.79 -2.50
N GLY A 118 18.53 2.19 -1.39
CA GLY A 118 17.60 1.79 -0.34
C GLY A 118 17.15 2.99 0.46
N PHE A 119 15.98 2.89 1.05
CA PHE A 119 15.50 3.85 2.02
C PHE A 119 14.52 3.21 2.99
N GLU A 120 14.43 3.81 4.16
CA GLU A 120 13.42 3.50 5.17
C GLU A 120 12.63 4.76 5.52
N ILE A 121 11.40 4.58 5.97
CA ILE A 121 10.51 5.64 6.44
C ILE A 121 10.07 5.24 7.85
N ALA A 122 10.60 5.91 8.87
CA ALA A 122 10.13 5.75 10.24
C ALA A 122 8.70 6.33 10.35
N ILE A 123 7.72 5.50 10.66
CA ILE A 123 6.30 5.88 10.59
C ILE A 123 5.93 6.74 11.81
N GLU A 124 5.46 7.95 11.56
CA GLU A 124 5.01 8.89 12.60
C GLU A 124 3.49 9.01 12.67
N ARG A 125 2.81 8.89 11.52
CA ARG A 125 1.35 9.05 11.43
C ARG A 125 0.76 8.12 10.37
N ILE A 126 -0.35 7.46 10.71
CA ILE A 126 -1.14 6.63 9.79
C ILE A 126 -2.55 7.21 9.71
N GLU A 127 -3.00 7.53 8.50
CA GLU A 127 -4.36 8.01 8.25
C GLU A 127 -5.11 7.01 7.37
N ALA A 128 -5.79 6.03 7.97
CA ALA A 128 -6.63 5.13 7.19
C ALA A 128 -7.95 5.81 6.81
N LYS A 129 -8.26 5.86 5.51
CA LYS A 129 -9.47 6.49 4.97
C LYS A 129 -10.23 5.47 4.13
N TRP A 130 -11.53 5.34 4.38
CA TRP A 130 -12.42 4.56 3.51
C TRP A 130 -13.75 5.27 3.32
N LYS A 131 -14.16 5.39 2.07
CA LYS A 131 -15.50 5.83 1.68
C LYS A 131 -16.23 4.61 1.14
N LEU A 132 -17.16 4.09 1.91
CA LEU A 132 -17.87 2.84 1.61
C LEU A 132 -19.39 3.01 1.63
N SER A 133 -19.87 4.22 1.28
CA SER A 133 -21.31 4.54 1.23
C SER A 133 -22.08 4.26 2.54
N LYS A 134 -21.40 4.30 3.70
CA LYS A 134 -22.01 4.05 5.03
C LYS A 134 -23.15 5.00 5.40
N ASN A 135 -23.24 6.15 4.74
CA ASN A 135 -24.28 7.15 4.95
C ASN A 135 -25.60 6.84 4.23
N ARG A 136 -25.70 5.70 3.54
CA ARG A 136 -26.92 5.25 2.86
C ARG A 136 -27.81 4.44 3.80
N ASP A 137 -29.12 4.48 3.54
CA ASP A 137 -30.06 3.60 4.21
C ASP A 137 -29.79 2.11 3.89
N ALA A 138 -30.52 1.24 4.57
CA ALA A 138 -30.29 -0.19 4.46
C ALA A 138 -30.56 -0.79 3.08
N ALA A 139 -31.60 -0.33 2.39
CA ALA A 139 -31.97 -0.87 1.09
C ALA A 139 -30.94 -0.45 0.04
N ASN A 140 -30.62 0.85 -0.01
CA ASN A 140 -29.65 1.40 -0.94
C ASN A 140 -28.24 0.85 -0.69
N TYR A 141 -27.84 0.64 0.57
CA TYR A 141 -26.54 0.03 0.89
C TYR A 141 -26.43 -1.41 0.36
N GLN A 142 -27.46 -2.23 0.57
CA GLN A 142 -27.50 -3.61 0.06
C GLN A 142 -27.59 -3.65 -1.47
N GLN A 143 -28.34 -2.73 -2.07
CA GLN A 143 -28.44 -2.64 -3.52
C GLN A 143 -27.09 -2.31 -4.16
N ILE A 144 -26.32 -1.39 -3.58
CA ILE A 144 -24.94 -1.10 -4.05
C ILE A 144 -24.07 -2.36 -3.97
N ILE A 145 -24.11 -3.11 -2.87
CA ILE A 145 -23.35 -4.37 -2.73
C ILE A 145 -23.73 -5.34 -3.84
N SER A 146 -25.04 -5.59 -4.03
CA SER A 146 -25.53 -6.53 -5.05
C SER A 146 -25.13 -6.14 -6.46
N GLU A 147 -25.22 -4.85 -6.81
CA GLU A 147 -24.79 -4.37 -8.14
C GLU A 147 -23.28 -4.51 -8.34
N LEU A 148 -22.47 -4.24 -7.32
CA LEU A 148 -21.02 -4.42 -7.38
C LEU A 148 -20.61 -5.88 -7.53
N GLU A 149 -21.30 -6.82 -6.87
CA GLU A 149 -21.03 -8.25 -6.97
C GLU A 149 -21.33 -8.82 -8.37
N LYS A 150 -22.29 -8.23 -9.09
CA LYS A 150 -22.61 -8.60 -10.48
C LYS A 150 -21.54 -8.14 -11.47
N LEU A 151 -20.70 -7.17 -11.11
CA LEU A 151 -19.64 -6.69 -11.98
C LEU A 151 -18.50 -7.72 -12.01
N ASN A 152 -18.05 -8.07 -13.21
CA ASN A 152 -16.83 -8.86 -13.41
C ASN A 152 -15.57 -7.97 -13.26
N ASN A 153 -15.42 -7.35 -12.09
CA ASN A 153 -14.32 -6.43 -11.78
C ASN A 153 -13.78 -6.70 -10.37
N PHE A 154 -12.47 -6.95 -10.27
CA PHE A 154 -11.81 -7.27 -9.00
C PHE A 154 -12.05 -6.21 -7.92
N ASN A 155 -11.87 -4.92 -8.25
CA ASN A 155 -12.06 -3.86 -7.26
C ASN A 155 -13.52 -3.73 -6.81
N ALA A 156 -14.49 -3.90 -7.72
CA ALA A 156 -15.90 -3.87 -7.36
C ALA A 156 -16.24 -4.99 -6.35
N GLN A 157 -15.79 -6.21 -6.62
CA GLN A 157 -15.97 -7.36 -5.73
C GLN A 157 -15.30 -7.16 -4.37
N GLN A 158 -14.06 -6.63 -4.35
CA GLN A 158 -13.38 -6.32 -3.10
C GLN A 158 -14.09 -5.20 -2.30
N ILE A 159 -14.58 -4.15 -2.97
CA ILE A 159 -15.38 -3.11 -2.30
C ILE A 159 -16.67 -3.68 -1.74
N ALA A 160 -17.39 -4.53 -2.48
CA ALA A 160 -18.61 -5.18 -1.99
C ALA A 160 -18.32 -6.00 -0.72
N ALA A 161 -17.24 -6.78 -0.72
CA ALA A 161 -16.81 -7.54 0.46
C ALA A 161 -16.48 -6.62 1.66
N GLU A 162 -15.76 -5.52 1.44
CA GLU A 162 -15.43 -4.57 2.52
C GLU A 162 -16.66 -3.80 3.02
N MET A 163 -17.61 -3.48 2.15
CA MET A 163 -18.91 -2.91 2.53
C MET A 163 -19.69 -3.89 3.43
N SER A 164 -19.76 -5.17 3.06
CA SER A 164 -20.44 -6.20 3.85
C SER A 164 -19.83 -6.37 5.24
N LYS A 165 -18.49 -6.35 5.36
CA LYS A 165 -17.79 -6.50 6.65
C LYS A 165 -17.95 -5.31 7.60
N ARG A 166 -18.02 -4.08 7.07
CA ARG A 166 -17.78 -2.85 7.86
C ARG A 166 -19.03 -2.07 8.22
N ARG A 167 -20.23 -2.60 7.94
CA ARG A 167 -21.48 -1.88 8.17
C ARG A 167 -21.71 -1.58 9.66
N ASP A 168 -21.36 -2.52 10.53
CA ASP A 168 -21.64 -2.45 11.98
C ASP A 168 -20.42 -2.07 12.84
N ILE A 169 -19.26 -1.85 12.22
CA ILE A 169 -18.06 -1.39 12.92
C ILE A 169 -18.15 0.13 13.02
N GLU A 170 -18.54 0.60 14.21
CA GLU A 170 -18.55 2.01 14.60
C GLU A 170 -17.26 2.70 14.18
N SER A 171 -17.43 3.92 13.69
CA SER A 171 -16.36 4.85 13.36
C SER A 171 -15.55 5.11 14.63
N ILE A 172 -14.41 4.44 14.80
CA ILE A 172 -13.40 4.86 15.77
C ILE A 172 -13.01 6.29 15.37
N LYS A 173 -13.46 7.25 16.17
CA LYS A 173 -13.07 8.67 16.08
C LYS A 173 -11.61 8.84 16.46
#